data_AF-A0A1E7YV19-F1
#
_entry.id   AF-A0A1E7YV19-F1
#
_cell.length_a   1.000
_cell.length_b   1.000
_cell.length_c   1.000
_cell.angle_alpha   90.00
_cell.angle_beta   90.00
_cell.angle_gamma   90.00
#
_symmetry.space_group_name_H-M   'P 1'
#
loop_
_entity.id
_entity.type
_entity.pdbx_description
1 polymer ?
#
loop_
_entity_poly.entity_id
_entity_poly.type
_entity_poly.pdbx_seq_one_letter_code
_entity_poly.pdbx_strand_id
1 'polypeptide(L)' 'MPANPQALEQDDSPYCCCSAATFNEILEKQRANPLPFMELLMVHAGCGSGCGSCIEELEVFLRDHDAYVED' A
#
# COMPACT_ATOMS: atom_id res chain seq x y z
N MET A 1 -33.46 -12.00 -4.27
CA MET A 1 -33.23 -10.72 -3.57
C MET A 1 -32.38 -9.83 -4.49
N PRO A 2 -32.65 -8.52 -4.60
CA PRO A 2 -32.06 -7.60 -5.60
C PRO A 2 -30.75 -6.90 -5.15
N ALA A 3 -30.02 -6.31 -6.14
CA ALA A 3 -28.83 -5.41 -6.10
C ALA A 3 -27.47 -6.03 -5.65
N ASN A 4 -26.46 -6.23 -6.50
CA ASN A 4 -25.41 -5.27 -6.97
C ASN A 4 -24.65 -4.59 -5.80
N PRO A 5 -23.30 -4.49 -5.74
CA PRO A 5 -22.37 -4.38 -6.87
C PRO A 5 -21.07 -5.20 -6.75
N GLN A 6 -20.25 -5.13 -7.80
CA GLN A 6 -18.80 -5.20 -7.72
C GLN A 6 -18.28 -4.09 -6.77
N ALA A 7 -18.57 -4.20 -5.48
CA ALA A 7 -17.80 -3.49 -4.48
C ALA A 7 -16.45 -4.20 -4.49
N LEU A 8 -15.43 -3.48 -4.99
CA LEU A 8 -14.04 -3.77 -4.74
C LEU A 8 -13.93 -4.46 -3.39
N GLU A 9 -13.55 -5.73 -3.38
CA GLU A 9 -13.07 -6.39 -2.19
C GLU A 9 -11.91 -5.51 -1.74
N GLN A 10 -12.21 -4.55 -0.86
CA GLN A 10 -11.21 -3.74 -0.21
C GLN A 10 -10.42 -4.76 0.57
N ASP A 11 -9.27 -5.13 0.02
CA ASP A 11 -8.28 -5.94 0.70
C ASP A 11 -7.80 -5.08 1.87
N ASP A 12 -8.58 -5.13 2.95
CA ASP A 12 -8.31 -4.59 4.28
C ASP A 12 -7.30 -5.51 5.00
N SER A 13 -6.80 -6.52 4.29
CA SER A 13 -5.68 -7.34 4.71
C SER A 13 -4.49 -6.41 4.94
N PRO A 14 -3.86 -6.48 6.12
CA PRO A 14 -2.67 -5.69 6.38
C PRO A 14 -1.60 -6.03 5.35
N TYR A 15 -1.05 -5.01 4.69
CA TYR A 15 -0.05 -5.22 3.63
C TYR A 15 1.21 -5.90 4.18
N CYS A 16 1.44 -5.76 5.49
CA CYS A 16 2.57 -6.34 6.18
C CYS A 16 2.18 -6.86 7.55
N CYS A 17 2.70 -8.02 7.95
CA CYS A 17 2.53 -8.51 9.33
C CYS A 17 3.10 -7.53 10.38
N CYS A 18 4.05 -6.67 10.00
CA CYS A 18 4.66 -5.67 10.88
C CYS A 18 3.84 -4.37 11.02
N SER A 19 2.76 -4.19 10.25
CA SER A 19 1.99 -2.95 10.22
C SER A 19 0.51 -3.20 10.04
N ALA A 20 -0.32 -2.42 10.71
CA ALA A 20 -1.77 -2.49 10.52
C ALA A 20 -2.25 -1.74 9.26
N ALA A 21 -1.35 -1.09 8.51
CA ALA A 21 -1.75 -0.41 7.27
C ALA A 21 -2.15 -1.42 6.18
N THR A 22 -2.96 -0.98 5.24
CA THR A 22 -3.40 -1.76 4.08
C THR A 22 -2.76 -1.22 2.80
N PHE A 23 -2.73 -2.04 1.73
CA PHE A 23 -2.23 -1.59 0.43
C PHE A 23 -3.01 -0.38 -0.09
N ASN A 24 -4.34 -0.37 0.09
CA ASN A 24 -5.20 0.72 -0.31
C ASN A 24 -4.89 2.02 0.46
N GLU A 25 -4.75 1.96 1.79
CA GLU A 25 -4.39 3.15 2.57
C GLU A 25 -3.05 3.74 2.12
N ILE A 26 -2.06 2.89 1.83
CA ILE A 26 -0.75 3.33 1.37
C ILE A 26 -0.89 3.98 -0.02
N LEU A 27 -1.66 3.37 -0.92
CA LEU A 27 -1.92 3.92 -2.25
C LEU A 27 -2.66 5.26 -2.18
N GLU A 28 -3.66 5.40 -1.32
CA GLU A 28 -4.40 6.67 -1.15
C GLU A 28 -3.48 7.77 -0.61
N LYS A 29 -2.67 7.46 0.41
CA LYS A 29 -1.68 8.40 0.96
C LYS A 29 -0.64 8.79 -0.08
N GLN A 30 -0.18 7.83 -0.87
CA GLN A 30 0.79 8.04 -1.93
C GLN A 30 0.22 8.85 -3.12
N ARG A 31 -1.06 8.66 -3.46
CA ARG A 31 -1.77 9.50 -4.43
C ARG A 31 -1.98 10.92 -3.94
N ALA A 32 -2.26 11.09 -2.65
CA ALA A 32 -2.42 12.41 -2.04
C ALA A 32 -1.08 13.14 -1.90
N ASN A 33 -0.01 12.41 -1.58
CA ASN A 33 1.34 12.94 -1.41
C ASN A 33 2.38 11.94 -1.93
N PRO A 34 2.82 12.05 -3.19
CA PRO A 34 3.79 11.13 -3.77
C PRO A 34 5.15 11.28 -3.07
N LEU A 35 5.48 10.33 -2.19
CA LEU A 35 6.75 10.27 -1.47
C LEU A 35 7.66 9.20 -2.07
N PRO A 36 8.99 9.35 -2.01
CA PRO A 36 9.90 8.28 -2.43
C PRO A 36 9.62 7.00 -1.62
N PHE A 37 9.79 5.84 -2.26
CA PHE A 37 9.38 4.55 -1.70
C PHE A 37 9.91 4.31 -0.28
N MET A 38 11.15 4.71 0.00
CA MET A 38 11.78 4.56 1.32
C MET A 38 11.09 5.41 2.40
N GLU A 39 10.66 6.64 2.07
CA GLU A 39 9.88 7.48 2.98
C GLU A 39 8.46 6.97 3.15
N LEU A 40 7.80 6.53 2.08
CA LEU A 40 6.49 5.89 2.15
C LEU A 40 6.51 4.68 3.10
N LEU A 41 7.55 3.86 3.05
CA LEU A 41 7.71 2.71 3.94
C LEU A 41 7.86 3.10 5.41
N MET A 42 8.49 4.23 5.69
CA MET A 42 8.62 4.76 7.06
C MET A 42 7.37 5.48 7.54
N VAL A 43 6.77 6.32 6.71
CA VAL A 43 5.69 7.25 7.08
C VAL A 43 4.30 6.61 6.97
N HIS A 44 4.04 5.90 5.87
CA HIS A 44 2.73 5.31 5.59
C HIS A 44 2.66 3.85 5.99
N ALA A 45 3.73 3.12 5.69
CA ALA A 45 3.77 1.68 5.87
C ALA A 45 4.29 1.29 7.26
N GLY A 46 5.09 2.13 7.94
CA GLY A 46 5.67 1.83 9.25
C GLY A 46 6.64 0.64 9.26
N CYS A 47 7.09 0.18 8.09
CA CYS A 47 7.93 -1.01 7.91
C CYS A 47 9.38 -0.67 7.54
N GLY A 48 9.82 0.57 7.79
CA GLY A 48 11.21 1.00 7.57
C GLY A 48 12.27 0.26 8.41
N SER A 49 11.89 -0.65 9.30
CA SER A 49 12.79 -1.53 10.05
C SER A 49 12.23 -2.96 10.23
N GLY A 50 11.25 -3.35 9.42
CA GLY A 50 10.56 -4.63 9.52
C GLY A 50 11.23 -5.77 8.75
N CYS A 51 10.51 -6.89 8.60
CA CYS A 51 10.99 -8.11 7.94
C CYS A 51 11.27 -7.98 6.44
N GLY A 52 10.85 -6.87 5.81
CA GLY A 52 11.06 -6.61 4.38
C GLY A 52 10.25 -7.46 3.42
N SER A 53 9.57 -8.51 3.89
CA SER A 53 8.85 -9.47 3.02
C SER A 53 7.67 -8.86 2.27
N CYS A 54 7.06 -7.82 2.84
CA CYS A 54 5.92 -7.11 2.29
C CYS A 54 6.32 -5.96 1.33
N ILE A 55 7.62 -5.65 1.23
CA ILE A 55 8.13 -4.49 0.49
C ILE A 55 8.07 -4.76 -1.02
N GLU A 56 8.51 -5.94 -1.47
CA GLU A 56 8.51 -6.29 -2.90
C GLU A 56 7.08 -6.30 -3.47
N GLU A 57 6.11 -6.87 -2.75
CA GLU A 57 4.70 -6.84 -3.17
C GLU A 57 4.15 -5.41 -3.22
N LEU A 58 4.49 -4.56 -2.23
CA LEU A 58 4.07 -3.17 -2.21
C LEU A 58 4.69 -2.36 -3.36
N GLU A 59 5.95 -2.60 -3.70
CA GLU A 59 6.60 -1.97 -4.85
C GLU A 59 5.88 -2.34 -6.15
N VAL A 60 5.63 -3.63 -6.39
CA VAL A 60 4.93 -4.10 -7.59
C VAL A 60 3.53 -3.50 -7.66
N PHE A 61 2.81 -3.48 -6.53
CA PHE A 61 1.48 -2.89 -6.43
C PHE A 61 1.49 -1.38 -6.75
N LEU A 62 2.43 -0.63 -6.18
CA LEU A 62 2.54 0.81 -6.46
C LEU A 62 2.93 1.10 -7.92
N ARG A 63 3.82 0.28 -8.52
CA ARG A 63 4.20 0.42 -9.94
C ARG A 63 3.01 0.13 -10.85
N ASP A 64 2.21 -0.91 -10.56
CA ASP A 64 0.99 -1.23 -11.32
C ASP A 64 -0.05 -0.10 -11.25
N HIS A 65 -0.14 0.58 -10.12
CA HIS A 65 -1.06 1.69 -9.89
C HIS A 65 -0.52 3.09 -10.25
N ASP A 66 0.66 3.17 -10.88
CA ASP A 66 1.34 4.44 -11.28
C ASP A 66 1.57 5.39 -10.09
N ALA A 67 1.70 4.84 -8.88
CA ALA A 67 1.93 5.57 -7.63
C ALA A 67 3.33 5.34 -7.05
N TYR A 68 4.17 4.59 -7.77
CA TYR A 68 5.55 4.35 -7.40
C TYR A 68 6.43 5.55 -7.75
N VAL A 69 7.18 6.04 -6.76
CA VAL A 69 8.14 7.13 -6.91
C VAL A 69 9.52 6.55 -6.59
N GLU A 70 10.36 6.48 -7.63
CA GLU A 70 11.77 6.13 -7.53
C GLU A 70 12.51 7.21 -6.72
N ASP A 71 13.41 6.78 -5.83
CA ASP A 71 14.30 7.65 -5.05
C ASP A 71 15.38 8.29 -5.93
#